data_AF-A0A239R708-F1
#
_entry.id   AF-A0A239R708-F1
#
_cell.length_a   1.000
_cell.length_b   1.000
_cell.length_c   1.000
_cell.angle_alpha   90.00
_cell.angle_beta   90.00
_cell.angle_gamma   90.00
#
_symmetry.space_group_name_H-M   'P 1'
#
loop_
_entity.id
_entity.type
_entity.pdbx_description
1 polymer ?
#
loop_
_entity_poly.entity_id
_entity_poly.type
_entity_poly.pdbx_seq_one_letter_code
_entity_poly.pdbx_strand_id
1 'polypeptide(L)'
;MNDIIKECIDLYRNGDNFSFVLVNDLRRFIKCYVNPSVNSKTSKNELVEMAKEALNEESFFTFLEIDRFGLLRNQILNLLGISDYVLDKMVKNNQISILASISYTQTWGGKRTYNIYSMKDVIFAEVPQIHQVIIPDMTEKNLEEALYLVNKSAKVSRDTKEQSYKCKNHKQVKASKTRSNNLYCLKDSALHKMIDEKRLHYMGVHKQIIGNQENYLSYYIGHFYSYHIPCAEFDEKDYLGEIQGKISSEKTVKTDITFPQAVLLIKEYINKNE
;
A
#
# COMPACT_ATOMS: atom_id res chain seq x y z
N MET A 1 -22.27 -6.42 9.73
CA MET A 1 -23.21 -6.43 8.58
C MET A 1 -24.09 -5.18 8.58
N ASN A 2 -24.77 -4.84 9.69
CA ASN A 2 -25.59 -3.62 9.77
C ASN A 2 -24.80 -2.32 9.53
N ASP A 3 -23.54 -2.22 9.98
CA ASP A 3 -22.75 -0.99 9.79
C ASP A 3 -22.35 -0.76 8.32
N ILE A 4 -21.96 -1.81 7.60
CA ILE A 4 -21.65 -1.76 6.16
C ILE A 4 -22.87 -1.34 5.34
N ILE A 5 -24.06 -1.83 5.71
CA ILE A 5 -25.32 -1.46 5.04
C ILE A 5 -25.59 0.04 5.21
N LYS A 6 -25.44 0.56 6.43
CA LYS A 6 -25.58 2.00 6.71
C LYS A 6 -24.61 2.84 5.90
N GLU A 7 -23.33 2.46 5.86
CA GLU A 7 -22.33 3.15 5.04
C GLU A 7 -22.68 3.10 3.54
N CYS A 8 -23.16 1.97 3.03
CA CYS A 8 -23.63 1.86 1.65
C CYS A 8 -24.80 2.80 1.35
N ILE A 9 -25.77 2.89 2.27
CA ILE A 9 -26.91 3.81 2.17
C ILE A 9 -26.41 5.25 2.13
N ASP A 10 -25.50 5.63 3.03
CA ASP A 10 -24.94 6.98 3.10
C ASP A 10 -24.18 7.36 1.83
N LEU A 11 -23.42 6.44 1.23
CA LEU A 11 -22.74 6.65 -0.05
C LEU A 11 -23.71 6.99 -1.18
N TYR A 12 -24.92 6.43 -1.16
CA TYR A 12 -25.94 6.68 -2.17
C TYR A 12 -26.81 7.92 -1.89
N ARG A 13 -27.15 8.17 -0.62
CA ARG A 13 -27.93 9.35 -0.23
C ARG A 13 -27.12 10.64 -0.39
N ASN A 14 -25.87 10.62 0.05
CA ASN A 14 -25.01 11.81 0.09
C ASN A 14 -24.08 11.93 -1.12
N GLY A 15 -23.91 10.85 -1.91
CA GLY A 15 -23.05 10.84 -3.09
C GLY A 15 -23.80 10.89 -4.42
N ASP A 16 -23.03 10.69 -5.49
CA ASP A 16 -23.51 10.68 -6.88
C ASP A 16 -23.70 9.26 -7.43
N ASN A 17 -23.74 8.23 -6.59
CA ASN A 17 -23.75 6.83 -7.05
C ASN A 17 -24.98 6.50 -7.92
N PHE A 18 -26.13 7.14 -7.69
CA PHE A 18 -27.32 6.98 -8.54
C PHE A 18 -27.14 7.51 -9.98
N SER A 19 -26.13 8.36 -10.23
CA SER A 19 -25.80 8.82 -11.59
C SER A 19 -25.34 7.69 -12.50
N PHE A 20 -24.79 6.61 -11.93
CA PHE A 20 -24.30 5.45 -12.67
C PHE A 20 -25.40 4.45 -13.05
N VAL A 21 -26.55 4.52 -12.37
CA VAL A 21 -27.73 3.72 -12.70
C VAL A 21 -28.40 4.30 -13.95
N LEU A 22 -28.74 3.44 -14.91
CA LEU A 22 -29.40 3.89 -16.13
C LEU A 22 -30.77 4.51 -15.83
N VAL A 23 -31.14 5.56 -16.57
CA VAL A 23 -32.40 6.30 -16.34
C VAL A 23 -33.62 5.38 -16.45
N ASN A 24 -33.63 4.47 -17.43
CA ASN A 24 -34.76 3.57 -17.65
C ASN A 24 -34.91 2.54 -16.53
N ASP A 25 -33.81 2.00 -16.02
CA ASP A 25 -33.83 1.05 -14.91
C ASP A 25 -34.27 1.72 -13.62
N LEU A 26 -33.74 2.90 -13.31
CA LEU A 26 -34.17 3.68 -12.15
C LEU A 26 -35.65 4.05 -12.26
N ARG A 27 -36.11 4.49 -13.44
CA ARG A 27 -37.53 4.83 -13.65
C ARG A 27 -38.43 3.63 -13.43
N ARG A 28 -38.08 2.47 -14.00
CA ARG A 28 -38.83 1.23 -13.83
C ARG A 28 -38.90 0.85 -12.35
N PHE A 29 -37.76 0.89 -11.66
CA PHE A 29 -37.68 0.59 -10.24
C PHE A 29 -38.57 1.50 -9.39
N ILE A 30 -38.42 2.82 -9.53
CA ILE A 30 -39.22 3.79 -8.76
C ILE A 30 -40.71 3.61 -9.05
N LYS A 31 -41.10 3.37 -10.31
CA LYS A 31 -42.50 3.12 -10.65
C LYS A 31 -43.07 1.88 -9.97
N CYS A 32 -42.29 0.81 -9.84
CA CYS A 32 -42.75 -0.45 -9.26
C CYS A 32 -42.76 -0.44 -7.73
N TYR A 33 -41.78 0.20 -7.10
CA TYR A 33 -41.51 0.01 -5.67
C TYR A 33 -41.63 1.28 -4.82
N VAL A 34 -41.72 2.47 -5.42
CA VAL A 34 -41.69 3.75 -4.68
C VAL A 34 -42.88 4.63 -5.03
N ASN A 35 -43.05 5.00 -6.31
CA ASN A 35 -44.10 5.91 -6.76
C ASN A 35 -44.65 5.49 -8.15
N PRO A 36 -45.84 4.85 -8.19
CA PRO A 36 -46.48 4.40 -9.43
C PRO A 36 -46.82 5.51 -10.44
N SER A 37 -46.89 6.77 -10.00
CA SER A 37 -47.23 7.93 -10.85
C SER A 37 -46.09 8.38 -11.75
N VAL A 38 -44.88 7.85 -11.55
CA VAL A 38 -43.71 8.16 -12.37
C VAL A 38 -43.94 7.76 -13.83
N ASN A 39 -43.57 8.65 -14.75
CA ASN A 39 -43.77 8.48 -16.18
C ASN A 39 -42.51 8.84 -16.97
N SER A 40 -42.59 8.78 -18.30
CA SER A 40 -41.44 9.02 -19.19
C SER A 40 -40.90 10.45 -19.14
N LYS A 41 -41.71 11.42 -18.69
CA LYS A 41 -41.32 12.83 -18.57
C LYS A 41 -40.55 13.13 -17.28
N THR A 42 -40.60 12.25 -16.28
CA THR A 42 -39.84 12.42 -15.04
C THR A 42 -38.35 12.41 -15.34
N SER A 43 -37.68 13.48 -14.96
CA SER A 43 -36.25 13.71 -15.18
C SER A 43 -35.41 12.76 -14.35
N LYS A 44 -34.15 12.53 -14.77
CA LYS A 44 -33.22 11.68 -14.00
C LYS A 44 -32.99 12.23 -12.59
N ASN A 45 -32.89 13.55 -12.43
CA ASN A 45 -32.67 14.17 -11.12
C ASN A 45 -33.87 13.92 -10.17
N GLU A 46 -35.10 14.09 -10.64
CA GLU A 46 -36.30 13.78 -9.84
C GLU A 46 -36.33 12.30 -9.44
N LEU A 47 -35.97 11.39 -10.36
CA LEU A 47 -35.88 9.96 -10.04
C LEU A 47 -34.81 9.66 -8.99
N VAL A 48 -33.68 10.37 -9.02
CA VAL A 48 -32.60 10.22 -8.04
C VAL A 48 -33.05 10.71 -6.66
N GLU A 49 -33.71 11.85 -6.57
CA GLU A 49 -34.19 12.37 -5.28
C GLU A 49 -35.24 11.42 -4.67
N MET A 50 -36.21 10.95 -5.46
CA MET A 50 -37.16 9.92 -5.01
C MET A 50 -36.45 8.64 -4.54
N ALA A 51 -35.39 8.23 -5.24
CA ALA A 51 -34.60 7.06 -4.87
C ALA A 51 -33.84 7.28 -3.54
N LYS A 52 -33.25 8.45 -3.34
CA LYS A 52 -32.52 8.81 -2.11
C LYS A 52 -33.45 8.88 -0.90
N GLU A 53 -34.67 9.40 -1.07
CA GLU A 53 -35.69 9.43 -0.02
C GLU A 53 -36.19 8.04 0.34
N ALA A 54 -36.38 7.18 -0.67
CA ALA A 54 -36.86 5.82 -0.47
C ALA A 54 -35.79 4.83 0.03
N LEU A 55 -34.49 5.15 -0.12
CA LEU A 55 -33.39 4.28 0.28
C LEU A 55 -33.16 4.31 1.80
N ASN A 56 -33.50 3.22 2.47
CA ASN A 56 -33.32 3.00 3.90
C ASN A 56 -32.98 1.52 4.17
N GLU A 57 -32.75 1.13 5.42
CA GLU A 57 -32.35 -0.24 5.78
C GLU A 57 -33.38 -1.30 5.35
N GLU A 58 -34.67 -0.99 5.38
CA GLU A 58 -35.75 -1.91 4.99
C GLU A 58 -35.82 -2.09 3.47
N SER A 59 -35.66 -1.00 2.72
CA SER A 59 -35.74 -1.02 1.26
C SER A 59 -34.43 -1.41 0.58
N PHE A 60 -33.30 -1.38 1.31
CA PHE A 60 -31.95 -1.54 0.79
C PHE A 60 -31.76 -2.78 -0.09
N PHE A 61 -32.24 -3.94 0.37
CA PHE A 61 -32.10 -5.19 -0.39
C PHE A 61 -32.88 -5.17 -1.70
N THR A 62 -34.01 -4.46 -1.77
CA THR A 62 -34.77 -4.27 -3.01
C THR A 62 -33.98 -3.45 -4.02
N PHE A 63 -33.23 -2.44 -3.56
CA PHE A 63 -32.37 -1.63 -4.43
C PHE A 63 -31.20 -2.41 -5.04
N LEU A 64 -30.72 -3.48 -4.38
CA LEU A 64 -29.66 -4.34 -4.92
C LEU A 64 -30.04 -5.05 -6.23
N GLU A 65 -31.34 -5.11 -6.55
CA GLU A 65 -31.85 -5.71 -7.79
C GLU A 65 -31.81 -4.76 -9.00
N ILE A 66 -31.46 -3.48 -8.78
CA ILE A 66 -31.31 -2.51 -9.87
C ILE A 66 -29.97 -2.74 -10.59
N ASP A 67 -30.01 -2.81 -11.93
CA ASP A 67 -28.78 -2.91 -12.72
C ASP A 67 -27.84 -1.72 -12.46
N ARG A 68 -26.55 -2.03 -12.31
CA ARG A 68 -25.48 -1.07 -11.95
C ARG A 68 -25.65 -0.38 -10.59
N PHE A 69 -26.51 -0.89 -9.71
CA PHE A 69 -26.51 -0.51 -8.31
C PHE A 69 -25.32 -1.17 -7.60
N GLY A 70 -24.25 -0.40 -7.41
CA GLY A 70 -22.95 -0.91 -7.06
C GLY A 70 -22.02 0.15 -6.51
N LEU A 71 -20.77 -0.24 -6.25
CA LEU A 71 -19.77 0.62 -5.65
C LEU A 71 -18.61 0.88 -6.62
N LEU A 72 -18.00 2.06 -6.49
CA LEU A 72 -16.73 2.35 -7.12
C LEU A 72 -15.58 1.75 -6.32
N ARG A 73 -14.45 1.52 -7.00
CA ARG A 73 -13.25 0.92 -6.40
C ARG A 73 -12.86 1.55 -5.06
N ASN A 74 -12.68 2.87 -5.02
CA ASN A 74 -12.24 3.57 -3.79
C ASN A 74 -13.25 3.42 -2.64
N GLN A 75 -14.56 3.33 -2.94
CA GLN A 75 -15.59 3.14 -1.92
C GLN A 75 -15.43 1.76 -1.26
N ILE A 76 -15.14 0.73 -2.05
CA ILE A 76 -14.92 -0.64 -1.53
C ILE A 76 -13.65 -0.70 -0.68
N LEU A 77 -12.56 -0.07 -1.14
CA LEU A 77 -11.31 -0.04 -0.38
C LEU A 77 -11.51 0.58 0.99
N ASN A 78 -12.26 1.68 1.06
CA ASN A 78 -12.58 2.35 2.32
C ASN A 78 -13.54 1.52 3.19
N LEU A 79 -14.63 1.03 2.60
CA LEU A 79 -15.71 0.33 3.31
C LEU A 79 -15.26 -1.04 3.87
N LEU A 80 -14.36 -1.73 3.18
CA LEU A 80 -13.79 -3.00 3.65
C LEU A 80 -12.42 -2.83 4.35
N GLY A 81 -11.83 -1.63 4.34
CA GLY A 81 -10.51 -1.38 4.90
C GLY A 81 -9.38 -2.17 4.21
N ILE A 82 -9.52 -2.47 2.92
CA ILE A 82 -8.59 -3.34 2.17
C ILE A 82 -7.72 -2.56 1.18
N SER A 83 -6.60 -3.16 0.78
CA SER A 83 -5.74 -2.61 -0.28
C SER A 83 -6.26 -2.95 -1.68
N ASP A 84 -5.81 -2.17 -2.68
CA ASP A 84 -6.04 -2.46 -4.10
C ASP A 84 -5.72 -3.90 -4.50
N TYR A 85 -4.61 -4.43 -4.00
CA TYR A 85 -4.17 -5.80 -4.29
C TYR A 85 -5.16 -6.85 -3.78
N VAL A 86 -5.73 -6.64 -2.59
CA VAL A 86 -6.73 -7.55 -2.02
C VAL A 86 -8.01 -7.51 -2.85
N LEU A 87 -8.47 -6.30 -3.21
CA LEU A 87 -9.65 -6.17 -4.08
C LEU A 87 -9.43 -6.82 -5.45
N ASP A 88 -8.27 -6.65 -6.08
CA ASP A 88 -7.94 -7.30 -7.36
C ASP A 88 -7.98 -8.83 -7.24
N LYS A 89 -7.49 -9.37 -6.12
CA LYS A 89 -7.56 -10.81 -5.84
C LYS A 89 -8.99 -11.29 -5.65
N MET A 90 -9.83 -10.53 -4.94
CA MET A 90 -11.25 -10.85 -4.73
C MET A 90 -12.02 -10.87 -6.06
N VAL A 91 -11.76 -9.88 -6.93
CA VAL A 91 -12.35 -9.83 -8.27
C VAL A 91 -11.87 -11.00 -9.13
N LYS A 92 -10.57 -11.29 -9.13
CA LYS A 92 -9.99 -12.42 -9.87
C LYS A 92 -10.54 -13.77 -9.42
N ASN A 93 -10.87 -13.90 -8.15
CA ASN A 93 -11.44 -15.11 -7.56
C ASN A 93 -12.98 -15.16 -7.65
N ASN A 94 -13.61 -14.23 -8.38
CA ASN A 94 -15.07 -14.11 -8.51
C ASN A 94 -15.81 -13.93 -7.18
N GLN A 95 -15.14 -13.39 -6.15
CA GLN A 95 -15.77 -13.03 -4.88
C GLN A 95 -16.52 -11.70 -4.98
N ILE A 96 -16.05 -10.79 -5.84
CA ILE A 96 -16.71 -9.51 -6.13
C ILE A 96 -16.81 -9.35 -7.65
N SER A 97 -18.04 -9.28 -8.15
CA SER A 97 -18.34 -9.14 -9.57
C SER A 97 -18.24 -7.69 -10.02
N ILE A 98 -17.82 -7.47 -11.28
CA ILE A 98 -17.94 -6.18 -11.96
C ILE A 98 -19.27 -6.17 -12.70
N LEU A 99 -20.19 -5.27 -12.33
CA LEU A 99 -21.49 -5.10 -12.97
C LEU A 99 -21.37 -4.37 -14.31
N ALA A 100 -20.55 -3.32 -14.36
CA ALA A 100 -20.37 -2.54 -15.58
C ALA A 100 -19.02 -1.80 -15.59
N SER A 101 -18.53 -1.50 -16.79
CA SER A 101 -17.39 -0.62 -17.03
C SER A 101 -17.85 0.63 -17.76
N ILE A 102 -17.78 1.78 -17.12
CA ILE A 102 -18.10 3.09 -17.70
C ILE A 102 -16.81 3.73 -18.18
N SER A 103 -16.75 4.07 -19.47
CA SER A 103 -15.63 4.82 -20.02
C SER A 103 -16.05 6.21 -20.44
N TYR A 104 -15.21 7.20 -20.15
CA TYR A 104 -15.33 8.53 -20.72
C TYR A 104 -14.05 8.96 -21.42
N THR A 105 -14.23 9.71 -22.51
CA THR A 105 -13.14 10.34 -23.23
C THR A 105 -12.80 11.64 -22.51
N GLN A 106 -11.56 11.78 -22.08
CA GLN A 106 -11.01 13.00 -21.53
C GLN A 106 -10.80 14.01 -22.65
N THR A 107 -10.82 15.30 -22.31
CA THR A 107 -10.65 16.44 -23.21
C THR A 107 -9.39 16.35 -24.09
N TRP A 108 -8.38 15.61 -23.65
CA TRP A 108 -7.08 15.43 -24.32
C TRP A 108 -6.92 14.06 -25.00
N GLY A 109 -8.02 13.36 -25.29
CA GLY A 109 -8.01 12.10 -26.04
C GLY A 109 -7.71 10.83 -25.22
N GLY A 110 -7.43 10.95 -23.92
CA GLY A 110 -7.30 9.80 -23.02
C GLY A 110 -8.66 9.18 -22.67
N LYS A 111 -8.79 7.86 -22.69
CA LYS A 111 -10.01 7.17 -22.22
C LYS A 111 -9.82 6.74 -20.78
N ARG A 112 -10.69 7.17 -19.86
CA ARG A 112 -10.68 6.69 -18.47
C ARG A 112 -11.87 5.77 -18.25
N THR A 113 -11.61 4.60 -17.68
CA THR A 113 -12.62 3.58 -17.42
C THR A 113 -12.77 3.35 -15.93
N TYR A 114 -14.01 3.23 -15.47
CA TYR A 114 -14.41 2.96 -14.10
C TYR A 114 -15.24 1.70 -14.07
N ASN A 115 -14.92 0.82 -13.13
CA ASN A 115 -15.72 -0.37 -12.87
C ASN A 115 -16.69 -0.09 -11.73
N ILE A 116 -17.93 -0.50 -11.93
CA ILE A 116 -18.96 -0.59 -10.91
C ILE A 116 -18.96 -2.03 -10.43
N TYR A 117 -18.71 -2.24 -9.15
CA TYR A 117 -18.67 -3.57 -8.54
C TYR A 117 -20.00 -3.85 -7.84
N SER A 118 -20.37 -5.14 -7.79
CA SER A 118 -21.60 -5.60 -7.13
C SER A 118 -21.58 -5.22 -5.66
N MET A 119 -22.51 -4.36 -5.24
CA MET A 119 -22.67 -4.01 -3.84
C MET A 119 -23.11 -5.22 -3.02
N LYS A 120 -23.98 -6.07 -3.60
CA LYS A 120 -24.41 -7.33 -3.00
C LYS A 120 -23.19 -8.18 -2.62
N ASP A 121 -22.26 -8.36 -3.56
CA ASP A 121 -21.06 -9.16 -3.32
C ASP A 121 -20.17 -8.54 -2.24
N VAL A 122 -20.07 -7.20 -2.19
CA VAL A 122 -19.28 -6.48 -1.18
C VAL A 122 -19.85 -6.65 0.23
N ILE A 123 -21.18 -6.59 0.40
CA ILE A 123 -21.83 -6.75 1.71
C ILE A 123 -21.61 -8.17 2.26
N PHE A 124 -21.65 -9.17 1.37
CA PHE A 124 -21.48 -10.57 1.72
C PHE A 124 -20.03 -11.06 1.56
N ALA A 125 -19.10 -10.18 1.24
CA ALA A 125 -17.71 -10.56 1.03
C ALA A 125 -17.06 -10.97 2.35
N GLU A 126 -16.50 -12.18 2.37
CA GLU A 126 -15.55 -12.56 3.42
C GLU A 126 -14.23 -11.83 3.17
N VAL A 127 -14.06 -10.70 3.89
CA VAL A 127 -12.81 -9.96 3.85
C VAL A 127 -11.73 -10.81 4.51
N PRO A 128 -10.60 -11.08 3.83
CA PRO A 128 -9.48 -11.74 4.47
C PRO A 128 -9.07 -10.92 5.69
N GLN A 129 -9.06 -11.52 6.89
CA GLN A 129 -8.58 -10.83 8.06
C GLN A 129 -7.17 -10.32 7.78
N ILE A 130 -7.01 -8.99 7.72
CA ILE A 130 -5.71 -8.36 7.67
C ILE A 130 -5.09 -8.70 9.02
N HIS A 131 -4.15 -9.66 9.02
CA HIS A 131 -3.42 -10.00 10.22
C HIS A 131 -2.72 -8.71 10.65
N GLN A 132 -3.13 -8.15 11.79
CA GLN A 132 -2.38 -7.05 12.38
C GLN A 132 -0.96 -7.51 12.55
N VAL A 133 -0.02 -6.76 11.99
CA VAL A 133 1.40 -7.09 12.08
C VAL A 133 1.80 -6.85 13.53
N ILE A 134 1.91 -7.92 14.31
CA ILE A 134 2.35 -7.86 15.70
C ILE A 134 3.80 -7.38 15.70
N ILE A 135 4.06 -6.26 16.37
CA ILE A 135 5.41 -5.72 16.52
C ILE A 135 6.16 -6.62 17.50
N PRO A 136 7.31 -7.21 17.10
CA PRO A 136 8.10 -8.04 18.00
C PRO A 136 8.66 -7.23 19.18
N ASP A 137 8.99 -7.90 20.28
CA ASP A 137 9.64 -7.25 21.41
C ASP A 137 10.97 -6.58 21.01
N MET A 138 11.26 -5.43 21.62
CA MET A 138 12.43 -4.61 21.34
C MET A 138 13.70 -5.16 22.01
N THR A 139 14.06 -6.39 21.67
CA THR A 139 15.32 -7.03 22.10
C THR A 139 16.46 -6.64 21.16
N GLU A 140 17.71 -6.74 21.63
CA GLU A 140 18.90 -6.48 20.82
C GLU A 140 18.96 -7.34 19.55
N LYS A 141 18.67 -8.64 19.69
CA LYS A 141 18.55 -9.57 18.55
C LYS A 141 17.52 -9.09 17.53
N ASN A 142 16.30 -8.74 17.97
CA ASN A 142 15.23 -8.32 17.06
C ASN A 142 15.55 -6.99 16.38
N LEU A 143 16.22 -6.06 17.07
CA LEU A 143 16.65 -4.78 16.49
C LEU A 143 17.70 -4.99 15.40
N GLU A 144 18.72 -5.80 15.65
CA GLU A 144 19.75 -6.07 14.64
C GLU A 144 19.19 -6.87 13.45
N GLU A 145 18.34 -7.88 13.70
CA GLU A 145 17.63 -8.61 12.63
C GLU A 145 16.77 -7.66 11.78
N ALA A 146 16.05 -6.74 12.44
CA ALA A 146 15.20 -5.78 11.74
C ALA A 146 16.03 -4.84 10.88
N LEU A 147 17.14 -4.34 11.43
CA LEU A 147 18.06 -3.48 10.70
C LEU A 147 18.72 -4.22 9.52
N TYR A 148 19.08 -5.49 9.71
CA TYR A 148 19.56 -6.35 8.63
C TYR A 148 18.53 -6.51 7.51
N LEU A 149 17.26 -6.80 7.83
CA LEU A 149 16.18 -6.93 6.84
C LEU A 149 15.90 -5.62 6.10
N VAL A 150 15.87 -4.49 6.81
CA VAL A 150 15.70 -3.16 6.22
C VAL A 150 16.85 -2.85 5.26
N ASN A 151 18.10 -3.06 5.68
CA ASN A 151 19.28 -2.87 4.84
C ASN A 151 19.28 -3.79 3.61
N LYS A 152 18.91 -5.07 3.79
CA LYS A 152 18.76 -6.02 2.68
C LYS A 152 17.72 -5.54 1.68
N SER A 153 16.53 -5.16 2.14
CA SER A 153 15.46 -4.65 1.25
C SER A 153 15.86 -3.33 0.56
N ALA A 154 16.66 -2.48 1.20
CA ALA A 154 17.20 -1.27 0.58
C ALA A 154 18.15 -1.62 -0.58
N LYS A 155 19.09 -2.54 -0.36
CA LYS A 155 20.01 -3.05 -1.40
C LYS A 155 19.27 -3.70 -2.56
N VAL A 156 18.26 -4.53 -2.30
CA VAL A 156 17.42 -5.14 -3.35
C VAL A 156 16.70 -4.07 -4.18
N SER A 157 16.17 -3.02 -3.54
CA SER A 157 15.51 -1.91 -4.24
C SER A 157 16.49 -1.12 -5.10
N ARG A 158 17.71 -0.90 -4.60
CA ARG A 158 18.82 -0.28 -5.34
C ARG A 158 19.21 -1.10 -6.57
N ASP A 159 19.30 -2.41 -6.45
CA ASP A 159 19.70 -3.30 -7.54
C ASP A 159 18.56 -3.42 -8.57
N THR A 160 17.31 -3.49 -8.12
CA THR A 160 16.11 -3.42 -8.98
C THR A 160 16.06 -2.12 -9.77
N LYS A 161 16.34 -0.97 -9.13
CA LYS A 161 16.41 0.33 -9.81
C LYS A 161 17.42 0.30 -10.97
N GLU A 162 18.61 -0.26 -10.73
CA GLU A 162 19.66 -0.35 -11.75
C GLU A 162 19.24 -1.23 -12.94
N GLN A 163 18.64 -2.39 -12.65
CA GLN A 163 18.11 -3.28 -13.69
C GLN A 163 16.95 -2.64 -14.48
N SER A 164 15.97 -2.05 -13.80
CA SER A 164 14.85 -1.36 -14.45
C SER A 164 15.32 -0.18 -15.31
N TYR A 165 16.40 0.49 -14.91
CA TYR A 165 17.00 1.57 -15.71
C TYR A 165 17.58 1.03 -17.02
N LYS A 166 18.33 -0.08 -16.96
CA LYS A 166 18.85 -0.79 -18.15
C LYS A 166 17.71 -1.23 -19.08
N CYS A 167 16.56 -1.63 -18.52
CA CYS A 167 15.37 -2.01 -19.26
C CYS A 167 14.43 -0.84 -19.66
N LYS A 168 14.82 0.43 -19.45
CA LYS A 168 14.02 1.64 -19.75
C LYS A 168 12.63 1.68 -19.08
N ASN A 169 12.41 0.95 -17.98
CA ASN A 169 11.17 0.99 -17.22
C ASN A 169 11.19 2.14 -16.19
N HIS A 170 10.94 3.37 -16.66
CA HIS A 170 11.06 4.58 -15.84
C HIS A 170 10.10 4.62 -14.64
N LYS A 171 8.91 4.01 -14.74
CA LYS A 171 7.95 3.93 -13.62
C LYS A 171 8.53 3.11 -12.46
N GLN A 172 9.12 1.95 -12.77
CA GLN A 172 9.74 1.08 -11.78
C GLN A 172 11.03 1.67 -11.21
N VAL A 173 11.82 2.39 -12.02
CA VAL A 173 12.99 3.15 -11.54
C VAL A 173 12.58 4.15 -10.46
N LYS A 174 11.54 4.96 -10.72
CA LYS A 174 11.07 5.97 -9.75
C LYS A 174 10.60 5.31 -8.45
N ALA A 175 9.77 4.28 -8.54
CA ALA A 175 9.26 3.55 -7.38
C ALA A 175 10.41 2.92 -6.55
N SER A 176 11.37 2.27 -7.22
CA SER A 176 12.50 1.61 -6.56
C SER A 176 13.47 2.63 -5.94
N LYS A 177 13.69 3.79 -6.60
CA LYS A 177 14.49 4.89 -6.05
C LYS A 177 13.86 5.43 -4.77
N THR A 178 12.57 5.77 -4.79
CA THR A 178 11.87 6.29 -3.61
C THR A 178 11.91 5.28 -2.46
N ARG A 179 11.60 4.01 -2.73
CA ARG A 179 11.65 2.94 -1.71
C ARG A 179 13.06 2.77 -1.13
N SER A 180 14.09 2.73 -1.99
CA SER A 180 15.48 2.60 -1.56
C SER A 180 15.91 3.75 -0.66
N ASN A 181 15.59 4.99 -1.03
CA ASN A 181 15.95 6.17 -0.24
C ASN A 181 15.28 6.13 1.13
N ASN A 182 13.97 5.86 1.19
CA ASN A 182 13.24 5.79 2.45
C ASN A 182 13.81 4.73 3.40
N LEU A 183 14.22 3.57 2.87
CA LEU A 183 14.81 2.50 3.68
C LEU A 183 16.24 2.83 4.14
N TYR A 184 17.03 3.52 3.31
CA TYR A 184 18.35 4.00 3.75
C TYR A 184 18.23 5.07 4.83
N CYS A 185 17.30 6.03 4.69
CA CYS A 185 17.03 6.99 5.76
C CYS A 185 16.62 6.30 7.07
N LEU A 186 15.71 5.32 7.00
CA LEU A 186 15.28 4.55 8.18
C LEU A 186 16.44 3.79 8.83
N LYS A 187 17.27 3.13 8.00
CA LYS A 187 18.48 2.42 8.44
C LYS A 187 19.48 3.38 9.11
N ASP A 188 19.75 4.52 8.49
CA ASP A 188 20.74 5.47 8.98
C ASP A 188 20.29 6.11 10.29
N SER A 189 19.00 6.47 10.43
CA SER A 189 18.46 6.95 11.71
C SER A 189 18.57 5.90 12.83
N ALA A 190 18.27 4.64 12.53
CA ALA A 190 18.40 3.55 13.50
C ALA A 190 19.87 3.31 13.90
N LEU A 191 20.79 3.33 12.92
CA LEU A 191 22.21 3.13 13.17
C LEU A 191 22.81 4.20 14.07
N HIS A 192 22.51 5.49 13.82
CA HIS A 192 22.99 6.57 14.68
C HIS A 192 22.51 6.37 16.12
N LYS A 193 21.22 6.11 16.33
CA LYS A 193 20.68 5.84 17.68
C LYS A 193 21.33 4.64 18.35
N MET A 194 21.57 3.54 17.63
CA MET A 194 22.25 2.36 18.18
C MET A 194 23.72 2.64 18.53
N ILE A 195 24.40 3.51 17.78
CA ILE A 195 25.77 3.95 18.09
C ILE A 195 25.77 4.84 19.33
N ASP A 196 24.84 5.79 19.42
CA ASP A 196 24.69 6.70 20.57
C ASP A 196 24.39 5.92 21.87
N GLU A 197 23.54 4.88 21.78
CA GLU A 197 23.24 3.95 22.86
C GLU A 197 24.34 2.90 23.10
N LYS A 198 25.49 3.01 22.41
CA LYS A 198 26.67 2.12 22.52
C LYS A 198 26.36 0.63 22.27
N ARG A 199 25.33 0.33 21.48
CA ARG A 199 24.98 -1.05 21.06
C ARG A 199 25.82 -1.54 19.88
N LEU A 200 26.46 -0.62 19.16
CA LEU A 200 27.34 -0.92 18.04
C LEU A 200 28.76 -0.42 18.34
N HIS A 201 29.74 -1.28 18.08
CA HIS A 201 31.15 -0.99 18.33
C HIS A 201 31.87 -0.67 17.03
N TYR A 202 32.56 0.48 17.02
CA TYR A 202 33.41 0.88 15.90
C TYR A 202 34.68 0.02 15.85
N MET A 203 35.01 -0.49 14.66
CA MET A 203 36.16 -1.38 14.46
C MET A 203 37.24 -0.82 13.53
N GLY A 204 36.92 0.18 12.71
CA GLY A 204 37.84 0.75 11.72
C GLY A 204 37.15 1.12 10.40
N VAL A 205 37.94 1.33 9.35
CA VAL A 205 37.47 1.81 8.04
C VAL A 205 37.90 0.86 6.92
N HIS A 206 36.94 0.49 6.07
CA HIS A 206 37.22 -0.19 4.80
C HIS A 206 37.23 0.79 3.63
N LYS A 207 38.11 0.56 2.66
CA LYS A 207 38.12 1.27 1.37
C LYS A 207 37.31 0.48 0.34
N GLN A 208 36.19 1.02 -0.11
CA GLN A 208 35.36 0.40 -1.14
C GLN A 208 35.68 0.99 -2.52
N ILE A 209 36.05 0.13 -3.46
CA ILE A 209 36.40 0.52 -4.83
C ILE A 209 35.27 0.10 -5.77
N ILE A 210 34.62 1.06 -6.41
CA ILE A 210 33.55 0.85 -7.40
C ILE A 210 33.94 1.51 -8.72
N GLY A 211 34.46 0.72 -9.66
CA GLY A 211 35.06 1.26 -10.89
C GLY A 211 36.25 2.15 -10.55
N ASN A 212 36.19 3.43 -10.93
CA ASN A 212 37.24 4.42 -10.62
C ASN A 212 36.93 5.26 -9.38
N GLN A 213 35.88 4.94 -8.62
CA GLN A 213 35.50 5.68 -7.41
C GLN A 213 35.92 4.93 -6.15
N GLU A 214 36.55 5.65 -5.24
CA GLU A 214 36.95 5.17 -3.92
C GLU A 214 36.02 5.77 -2.87
N ASN A 215 35.43 4.94 -2.01
CA ASN A 215 34.57 5.35 -0.92
C ASN A 215 35.10 4.78 0.39
N TYR A 216 35.18 5.58 1.44
CA TYR A 216 35.59 5.13 2.77
C TYR A 216 34.35 4.79 3.59
N LEU A 217 34.38 3.62 4.24
CA LEU A 217 33.25 3.08 4.99
C LEU A 217 33.67 2.68 6.40
N SER A 218 33.17 3.40 7.41
CA SER A 218 33.32 3.02 8.82
C SER A 218 32.59 1.72 9.07
N TYR A 219 33.25 0.80 9.74
CA TYR A 219 32.78 -0.54 10.03
C TYR A 219 32.38 -0.66 11.50
N TYR A 220 31.12 -1.00 11.72
CA TYR A 220 30.53 -1.19 13.03
C TYR A 220 30.06 -2.64 13.18
N ILE A 221 30.31 -3.22 14.35
CA ILE A 221 29.89 -4.57 14.72
C ILE A 221 28.90 -4.50 15.89
N GLY A 222 27.75 -5.15 15.73
CA GLY A 222 26.84 -5.52 16.81
C GLY A 222 27.05 -6.96 17.26
N HIS A 223 26.14 -7.50 18.06
CA HIS A 223 26.24 -8.87 18.56
C HIS A 223 26.08 -9.92 17.47
N PHE A 224 25.24 -9.69 16.46
CA PHE A 224 24.91 -10.67 15.42
C PHE A 224 25.26 -10.19 14.01
N TYR A 225 25.24 -8.89 13.77
CA TYR A 225 25.41 -8.31 12.44
C TYR A 225 26.44 -7.19 12.43
N SER A 226 26.95 -6.91 11.24
CA SER A 226 27.86 -5.80 11.01
C SER A 226 27.39 -4.89 9.89
N TYR A 227 27.77 -3.62 10.00
CA TYR A 227 27.25 -2.55 9.17
C TYR A 227 28.37 -1.63 8.72
N HIS A 228 28.19 -1.12 7.50
CA HIS A 228 29.03 -0.07 6.93
C HIS A 228 28.25 1.23 6.87
N ILE A 229 28.91 2.31 7.27
CA ILE A 229 28.42 3.70 7.22
C ILE A 229 29.43 4.53 6.44
N PRO A 230 28.99 5.44 5.55
CA PRO A 230 29.91 6.37 4.88
C PRO A 230 30.78 7.12 5.87
N CYS A 231 32.09 7.12 5.62
CA CYS A 231 33.08 7.78 6.45
C CYS A 231 33.57 9.05 5.76
N ALA A 232 33.50 10.19 6.45
CA ALA A 232 34.00 11.46 5.94
C ALA A 232 35.51 11.67 6.22
N GLU A 233 36.02 11.09 7.31
CA GLU A 233 37.38 11.29 7.80
C GLU A 233 38.11 9.95 7.89
N PHE A 234 39.15 9.75 7.07
CA PHE A 234 39.93 8.52 7.04
C PHE A 234 41.27 8.71 7.76
N ASP A 235 41.54 7.85 8.74
CA ASP A 235 42.87 7.66 9.34
C ASP A 235 43.44 6.31 8.88
N GLU A 236 44.67 6.31 8.36
CA GLU A 236 45.38 5.10 7.95
C GLU A 236 45.53 4.08 9.08
N LYS A 237 45.55 4.53 10.34
CA LYS A 237 45.64 3.65 11.53
C LYS A 237 44.40 2.78 11.71
N ASP A 238 43.26 3.21 11.20
CA ASP A 238 41.98 2.50 11.31
C ASP A 238 41.71 1.59 10.10
N TYR A 239 42.67 1.45 9.19
CA TYR A 239 42.45 0.79 7.92
C TYR A 239 42.31 -0.74 8.05
N LEU A 240 41.15 -1.26 7.65
CA LEU A 240 40.81 -2.68 7.72
C LEU A 240 40.98 -3.42 6.37
N GLY A 241 41.28 -2.70 5.28
CA GLY A 241 41.48 -3.26 3.95
C GLY A 241 40.44 -2.84 2.90
N GLU A 242 40.44 -3.53 1.77
CA GLU A 242 39.66 -3.16 0.58
C GLU A 242 38.43 -4.04 0.35
N ILE A 243 37.34 -3.41 -0.07
CA ILE A 243 36.14 -4.07 -0.58
C ILE A 243 36.05 -3.81 -2.08
N GLN A 244 36.19 -4.88 -2.86
CA GLN A 244 36.08 -4.82 -4.31
C GLN A 244 34.62 -4.85 -4.74
N GLY A 245 34.19 -3.80 -5.43
CA GLY A 245 32.85 -3.68 -6.00
C GLY A 245 31.75 -3.39 -4.96
N LYS A 246 30.51 -3.62 -5.38
CA LYS A 246 29.30 -3.25 -4.63
C LYS A 246 29.00 -4.31 -3.56
N ILE A 247 28.75 -3.88 -2.32
CA ILE A 247 28.28 -4.80 -1.26
C ILE A 247 26.94 -5.42 -1.69
N SER A 248 26.94 -6.74 -1.85
CA SER A 248 25.81 -7.56 -2.29
C SER A 248 24.69 -7.63 -1.23
N SER A 249 23.51 -8.03 -1.69
CA SER A 249 22.33 -8.35 -0.88
C SER A 249 22.18 -9.86 -0.59
N GLU A 250 23.07 -10.70 -1.13
CA GLU A 250 22.84 -12.15 -1.33
C GLU A 250 22.95 -13.05 -0.09
N LYS A 251 23.61 -12.64 0.99
CA LYS A 251 23.64 -13.50 2.20
C LYS A 251 22.21 -13.61 2.73
N THR A 252 21.62 -14.80 2.65
CA THR A 252 20.31 -15.09 3.25
C THR A 252 20.54 -15.65 4.64
N VAL A 253 20.53 -14.75 5.63
CA VAL A 253 20.45 -15.14 7.03
C VAL A 253 18.98 -15.44 7.32
N LYS A 254 18.69 -16.58 7.95
CA LYS A 254 17.35 -16.86 8.45
C LYS A 254 17.06 -15.88 9.59
N THR A 255 15.93 -15.17 9.50
CA THR A 255 15.48 -14.22 10.53
C THR A 255 14.14 -14.70 11.08
N ASP A 256 13.90 -14.42 12.35
CA ASP A 256 12.66 -14.84 13.03
C ASP A 256 11.52 -13.83 12.79
N ILE A 257 11.87 -12.62 12.34
CA ILE A 257 10.92 -11.54 12.04
C ILE A 257 10.74 -11.33 10.53
N THR A 258 9.55 -10.83 10.15
CA THR A 258 9.23 -10.46 8.76
C THR A 258 9.63 -9.02 8.44
N PHE A 259 9.74 -8.67 7.16
CA PHE A 259 10.07 -7.29 6.76
C PHE A 259 9.05 -6.23 7.24
N PRO A 260 7.71 -6.45 7.18
CA PRO A 260 6.75 -5.51 7.76
C PRO A 260 6.97 -5.29 9.26
N GLN A 261 7.21 -6.37 10.01
CA GLN A 261 7.54 -6.30 11.44
C GLN A 261 8.82 -5.51 11.68
N ALA A 262 9.87 -5.77 10.90
CA ALA A 262 11.15 -5.07 10.98
C ALA A 262 11.00 -3.55 10.78
N VAL A 263 10.22 -3.12 9.78
CA VAL A 263 10.00 -1.69 9.51
C VAL A 263 9.26 -1.03 10.67
N LEU A 264 8.24 -1.69 11.23
CA LEU A 264 7.49 -1.15 12.37
C LEU A 264 8.36 -1.07 13.63
N LEU A 265 9.09 -2.14 13.93
CA LEU A 265 9.99 -2.21 15.08
C LEU A 265 11.05 -1.11 15.05
N ILE A 266 11.70 -0.89 13.90
CA ILE A 266 12.72 0.15 13.76
C ILE A 266 12.12 1.56 13.91
N LYS A 267 10.92 1.79 13.36
CA LYS A 267 10.23 3.08 13.54
C LYS A 267 9.88 3.34 15.00
N GLU A 268 9.38 2.32 15.69
CA GLU A 268 9.06 2.43 17.11
C GLU A 268 10.33 2.68 17.94
N TYR A 269 11.42 1.98 17.64
CA TYR A 269 12.71 2.19 18.28
C TYR A 269 13.22 3.63 18.08
N ILE A 270 13.21 4.16 16.86
CA ILE A 270 13.66 5.54 16.58
C ILE A 270 12.81 6.58 17.33
N ASN A 271 11.49 6.36 17.41
CA ASN A 271 10.56 7.29 18.06
C ASN A 271 10.54 7.17 19.59
N LYS A 272 11.12 6.10 20.13
CA LYS A 272 11.24 5.91 21.58
C LYS A 272 12.35 6.84 22.09
N ASN A 273 11.92 7.99 22.59
CA ASN A 273 12.76 8.84 23.41
C ASN A 273 13.00 8.11 24.74
N GLU A 274 14.27 7.91 25.09
CA GLU A 274 14.65 7.61 26.48
C GLU A 274 14.45 8.84 27.35
#